data_AF-A0A0W0TJ90-F1
#
_entry.id   AF-A0A0W0TJ90-F1
#
_cell.length_a   1.000
_cell.length_b   1.000
_cell.length_c   1.000
_cell.angle_alpha   90.00
_cell.angle_beta   90.00
_cell.angle_gamma   90.00
#
_symmetry.space_group_name_H-M   'P 1'
#
loop_
_entity.id
_entity.type
_entity.pdbx_description
1 polymer ?
#
loop_
_entity_poly.entity_id
_entity_poly.type
_entity_poly.pdbx_seq_one_letter_code
_entity_poly.pdbx_strand_id
1 'polypeptide(L)'
;MDLTLRLNRQVRLRIFLGLLISLISPVLAGKPETKLYCQYKDAFKQNACMTEHAVQGINHSLSDNLSKDDLDIYRALEAMNLVQTLAGSGRYNYLASTSQGALALSMNEQSQMLKRGYGICGNHQAMFLEIMKLLKVDARPVDFYYIDDQERPCSHAAAEVKIANKWRYVDITWGSIWVKEKNNLSSLLSLEEVLNHEGQVMSGINSWYLHFKYTRFVYDPLEYLQSKHLQILRNKGGLLMVPLINNQVKLDGLPRYIGANSLVTPPLRMKFENLPYPMEAIVDIQRQGGLCKTSFLKTSSGVYPVQIGKTLIKIRPESELAITKANEICYGVIRNIELIPDRDTKIAEAPVEYATLKFIAYLNQRIYGKTMG
;
A
#
# COMPACT_ATOMS: atom_id res chain seq x y z
N MET A 1 -56.29 -60.90 -4.31
CA MET A 1 -56.85 -59.61 -3.87
C MET A 1 -56.90 -59.70 -2.35
N ASP A 2 -56.15 -58.94 -1.56
CA ASP A 2 -56.19 -57.49 -1.55
C ASP A 2 -54.97 -56.97 -0.74
N LEU A 3 -53.90 -56.55 -1.42
CA LEU A 3 -52.69 -55.98 -0.78
C LEU A 3 -52.62 -54.45 -0.97
N THR A 4 -53.72 -53.84 -1.42
CA THR A 4 -53.76 -52.47 -1.94
C THR A 4 -54.36 -51.45 -0.97
N LEU A 5 -54.79 -51.88 0.23
CA LEU A 5 -55.51 -51.01 1.17
C LEU A 5 -54.73 -50.59 2.44
N ARG A 6 -53.51 -51.10 2.69
CA ARG A 6 -52.74 -50.73 3.90
C ARG A 6 -51.70 -49.62 3.71
N LEU A 7 -51.32 -49.26 2.48
CA LEU A 7 -50.31 -48.22 2.26
C LEU A 7 -50.84 -46.77 2.32
N ASN A 8 -52.17 -46.56 2.28
CA ASN A 8 -52.73 -45.21 2.10
C ASN A 8 -52.98 -44.44 3.42
N ARG A 9 -52.89 -45.10 4.58
CA ARG A 9 -53.20 -44.46 5.88
C ARG A 9 -51.95 -43.92 6.61
N GLN A 10 -50.79 -44.55 6.47
CA GLN A 10 -49.54 -44.08 7.10
C GLN A 10 -48.90 -42.89 6.36
N VAL A 11 -49.06 -42.79 5.04
CA VAL A 11 -48.49 -41.69 4.25
C VAL A 11 -49.28 -40.39 4.45
N ARG A 12 -50.62 -40.47 4.56
CA ARG A 12 -51.46 -39.28 4.81
C ARG A 12 -51.26 -38.66 6.20
N LEU A 13 -50.97 -39.47 7.23
CA LEU A 13 -50.74 -38.96 8.58
C LEU A 13 -49.37 -38.26 8.73
N ARG A 14 -48.34 -38.72 8.00
CA ARG A 14 -47.01 -38.06 8.00
C ARG A 14 -46.99 -36.77 7.20
N ILE A 15 -47.76 -36.67 6.11
CA ILE A 15 -47.87 -35.43 5.33
C ILE A 15 -48.64 -34.34 6.11
N PHE A 16 -49.70 -34.71 6.85
CA PHE A 16 -50.44 -33.74 7.68
C PHE A 16 -49.65 -33.24 8.90
N LEU A 17 -48.84 -34.10 9.53
CA LEU A 17 -48.00 -33.69 10.66
C LEU A 17 -46.80 -32.82 10.22
N GLY A 18 -46.23 -33.11 9.04
CA GLY A 18 -45.16 -32.30 8.45
C GLY A 18 -45.60 -30.91 8.00
N LEU A 19 -46.87 -30.75 7.59
CA LEU A 19 -47.46 -29.46 7.24
C LEU A 19 -47.89 -28.63 8.47
N LEU A 20 -48.22 -29.25 9.61
CA LEU A 20 -48.50 -28.50 10.84
C LEU A 20 -47.23 -27.97 11.52
N ILE A 21 -46.10 -28.67 11.43
CA ILE A 21 -44.83 -28.22 12.03
C ILE A 21 -44.22 -27.05 11.23
N SER A 22 -44.45 -26.97 9.92
CA SER A 22 -43.96 -25.88 9.07
C SER A 22 -44.82 -24.61 9.12
N LEU A 23 -46.06 -24.67 9.61
CA LEU A 23 -46.97 -23.52 9.69
C LEU A 23 -46.97 -22.81 11.06
N ILE A 24 -46.37 -23.40 12.11
CA ILE A 24 -46.35 -22.79 13.47
C ILE A 24 -45.03 -22.06 13.78
N SER A 25 -43.98 -22.18 12.94
CA SER A 25 -42.65 -21.70 13.31
C SER A 25 -42.19 -20.30 12.84
N PRO A 26 -42.86 -19.54 11.93
CA PRO A 26 -42.40 -18.18 11.66
C PRO A 26 -43.10 -17.10 12.52
N VAL A 27 -44.24 -17.40 13.17
CA VAL A 27 -45.03 -16.39 13.90
C VAL A 27 -44.62 -16.23 15.38
N LEU A 28 -43.92 -17.22 15.97
CA LEU A 28 -43.40 -17.15 17.34
C LEU A 28 -41.89 -16.92 17.43
N ALA A 29 -41.20 -16.78 16.29
CA ALA A 29 -39.77 -16.42 16.24
C ALA A 29 -39.54 -14.89 16.15
N GLY A 30 -40.55 -14.09 16.50
CA GLY A 30 -40.39 -12.65 16.74
C GLY A 30 -39.64 -12.37 18.05
N LYS A 31 -38.44 -12.94 18.21
CA LYS A 31 -37.45 -12.28 19.05
C LYS A 31 -37.03 -11.02 18.29
N PRO A 32 -36.97 -9.85 18.92
CA PRO A 32 -36.50 -8.64 18.25
C PRO A 32 -35.16 -9.00 17.62
N GLU A 33 -34.96 -8.64 16.34
CA GLU A 33 -33.62 -8.63 15.75
C GLU A 33 -32.70 -8.02 16.81
N THR A 34 -31.86 -8.85 17.43
CA THR A 34 -30.74 -8.35 18.20
C THR A 34 -30.02 -7.45 17.21
N LYS A 35 -30.10 -6.13 17.40
CA LYS A 35 -29.47 -5.12 16.52
C LYS A 35 -28.19 -5.73 15.99
N LEU A 36 -28.13 -6.03 14.70
CA LEU A 36 -26.99 -6.75 14.14
C LEU A 36 -25.73 -5.98 14.58
N TYR A 37 -24.86 -6.67 15.31
CA TYR A 37 -23.66 -6.07 15.87
C TYR A 37 -22.80 -5.52 14.71
N CYS A 38 -22.15 -4.37 14.92
CA CYS A 38 -21.34 -3.67 13.91
C CYS A 38 -22.09 -3.11 12.68
N GLN A 39 -23.36 -2.70 12.80
CA GLN A 39 -24.06 -1.96 11.72
C GLN A 39 -23.61 -0.49 11.59
N TYR A 40 -22.46 -0.27 10.95
CA TYR A 40 -22.02 1.06 10.55
C TYR A 40 -22.27 1.29 9.07
N LYS A 41 -22.75 2.49 8.69
CA LYS A 41 -22.85 2.90 7.28
C LYS A 41 -21.48 3.03 6.61
N ASP A 42 -20.47 3.39 7.41
CA ASP A 42 -19.09 3.48 6.96
C ASP A 42 -18.45 2.09 6.97
N ALA A 43 -17.97 1.66 5.80
CA ALA A 43 -17.44 0.32 5.62
C ALA A 43 -16.16 0.08 6.45
N PHE A 44 -15.32 1.10 6.66
CA PHE A 44 -14.12 0.95 7.49
C PHE A 44 -14.48 0.79 8.96
N LYS A 45 -15.43 1.57 9.49
CA LYS A 45 -15.95 1.41 10.85
C LYS A 45 -16.62 0.06 11.06
N GLN A 46 -17.39 -0.41 10.08
CA GLN A 46 -17.98 -1.75 10.12
C GLN A 46 -16.88 -2.81 10.23
N ASN A 47 -15.88 -2.78 9.35
CA ASN A 47 -14.80 -3.76 9.32
C ASN A 47 -13.92 -3.71 10.57
N ALA A 48 -13.58 -2.51 11.07
CA ALA A 48 -12.85 -2.37 12.33
C ALA A 48 -13.64 -2.94 13.52
N CYS A 49 -14.96 -2.72 13.57
CA CYS A 49 -15.81 -3.33 14.59
C CYS A 49 -15.84 -4.85 14.50
N MET A 50 -15.95 -5.42 13.28
CA MET A 50 -15.91 -6.86 13.08
C MET A 50 -14.57 -7.46 13.51
N THR A 51 -13.46 -6.81 13.15
CA THR A 51 -12.11 -7.18 13.61
C THR A 51 -12.03 -7.19 15.14
N GLU A 52 -12.46 -6.11 15.79
CA GLU A 52 -12.44 -6.05 17.25
C GLU A 52 -13.30 -7.15 17.88
N HIS A 53 -14.49 -7.42 17.33
CA HIS A 53 -15.37 -8.47 17.82
C HIS A 53 -14.74 -9.87 17.73
N ALA A 54 -14.06 -10.19 16.62
CA ALA A 54 -13.35 -11.46 16.48
C ALA A 54 -12.23 -11.57 17.52
N VAL A 55 -11.46 -10.50 17.74
CA VAL A 55 -10.41 -10.45 18.76
C VAL A 55 -10.96 -10.60 20.18
N GLN A 56 -12.08 -9.94 20.50
CA GLN A 56 -12.74 -10.10 21.79
C GLN A 56 -13.31 -11.52 21.97
N GLY A 57 -13.79 -12.15 20.89
CA GLY A 57 -14.17 -13.56 20.92
C GLY A 57 -13.00 -14.49 21.29
N ILE A 58 -11.81 -14.24 20.73
CA ILE A 58 -10.58 -14.96 21.09
C ILE A 58 -10.23 -14.70 22.56
N ASN A 59 -10.21 -13.44 22.99
CA ASN A 59 -9.89 -13.09 24.37
C ASN A 59 -10.84 -13.76 25.36
N HIS A 60 -12.13 -13.71 25.09
CA HIS A 60 -13.15 -14.35 25.91
C HIS A 60 -12.98 -15.88 25.97
N SER A 61 -12.65 -16.52 24.84
CA SER A 61 -12.35 -17.97 24.82
C SER A 61 -11.14 -18.35 25.68
N LEU A 62 -10.26 -17.38 25.96
CA LEU A 62 -9.07 -17.50 26.82
C LEU A 62 -9.31 -16.91 28.22
N SER A 63 -10.57 -16.75 28.62
CA SER A 63 -10.98 -16.20 29.92
C SER A 63 -10.46 -14.78 30.18
N ASP A 64 -10.42 -13.96 29.12
CA ASP A 64 -10.08 -12.54 29.17
C ASP A 64 -8.67 -12.24 29.69
N ASN A 65 -7.72 -13.14 29.43
CA ASN A 65 -6.34 -13.09 29.96
C ASN A 65 -5.29 -12.54 28.98
N LEU A 66 -5.69 -12.10 27.78
CA LEU A 66 -4.72 -11.58 26.82
C LEU A 66 -4.20 -10.21 27.24
N SER A 67 -2.89 -9.99 27.10
CA SER A 67 -2.31 -8.68 27.28
C SER A 67 -2.72 -7.73 26.14
N LYS A 68 -2.51 -6.42 26.32
CA LYS A 68 -2.72 -5.45 25.22
C LYS A 68 -1.89 -5.81 23.98
N ASP A 69 -0.66 -6.26 24.15
CA ASP A 69 0.21 -6.62 23.03
C ASP A 69 -0.32 -7.86 22.30
N ASP A 70 -0.82 -8.87 23.03
CA ASP A 70 -1.45 -10.05 22.41
C ASP A 70 -2.72 -9.65 21.63
N LEU A 71 -3.54 -8.78 22.21
CA LEU A 71 -4.73 -8.23 21.53
C LEU A 71 -4.34 -7.48 20.25
N ASP A 72 -3.27 -6.67 20.29
CA ASP A 72 -2.80 -5.90 19.12
C ASP A 72 -2.21 -6.82 18.04
N ILE A 73 -1.60 -7.96 18.41
CA ILE A 73 -1.23 -9.02 17.46
C ILE A 73 -2.48 -9.58 16.77
N TYR A 74 -3.49 -10.01 17.54
CA TYR A 74 -4.70 -10.57 16.95
C TYR A 74 -5.48 -9.56 16.11
N ARG A 75 -5.50 -8.28 16.49
CA ARG A 75 -6.07 -7.19 15.67
C ARG A 75 -5.37 -7.08 14.32
N ALA A 76 -4.04 -7.14 14.30
CA ALA A 76 -3.28 -7.09 13.05
C ALA A 76 -3.56 -8.32 12.17
N LEU A 77 -3.58 -9.52 12.74
CA LEU A 77 -3.85 -10.75 11.99
C LEU A 77 -5.26 -10.77 11.42
N GLU A 78 -6.26 -10.42 12.22
CA GLU A 78 -7.66 -10.41 11.79
C GLU A 78 -7.91 -9.31 10.76
N ALA A 79 -7.38 -8.10 10.95
CA ALA A 79 -7.47 -7.04 9.96
C ALA A 79 -6.84 -7.45 8.62
N MET A 80 -5.68 -8.11 8.67
CA MET A 80 -5.01 -8.64 7.48
C MET A 80 -5.89 -9.66 6.75
N ASN A 81 -6.36 -10.69 7.46
CA ASN A 81 -7.20 -11.73 6.89
C ASN A 81 -8.49 -11.16 6.30
N LEU A 82 -9.16 -10.26 7.04
CA LEU A 82 -10.38 -9.60 6.59
C LEU A 82 -10.15 -8.79 5.32
N VAL A 83 -9.05 -8.03 5.22
CA VAL A 83 -8.70 -7.28 4.01
C VAL A 83 -8.55 -8.21 2.81
N GLN A 84 -7.84 -9.33 2.95
CA GLN A 84 -7.67 -10.31 1.88
C GLN A 84 -8.99 -10.95 1.44
N THR A 85 -9.88 -11.24 2.39
CA THR A 85 -11.21 -11.79 2.11
C THR A 85 -12.09 -10.77 1.42
N LEU A 86 -12.05 -9.51 1.83
CA LEU A 86 -12.89 -8.46 1.27
C LEU A 86 -12.41 -8.00 -0.10
N ALA A 87 -11.11 -7.81 -0.29
CA ALA A 87 -10.50 -7.39 -1.55
C ALA A 87 -9.56 -8.49 -2.04
N GLY A 88 -10.00 -9.34 -2.96
CA GLY A 88 -9.17 -10.47 -3.40
C GLY A 88 -8.28 -10.13 -4.59
N SER A 89 -6.97 -10.36 -4.51
CA SER A 89 -6.04 -10.23 -5.66
C SER A 89 -6.43 -11.13 -6.84
N GLY A 90 -6.92 -12.35 -6.57
CA GLY A 90 -7.42 -13.23 -7.63
C GLY A 90 -8.68 -12.69 -8.33
N ARG A 91 -9.57 -12.01 -7.59
CA ARG A 91 -10.74 -11.33 -8.18
C ARG A 91 -10.32 -10.15 -9.04
N TYR A 92 -9.31 -9.40 -8.59
CA TYR A 92 -8.71 -8.35 -9.41
C TYR A 92 -8.11 -8.91 -10.70
N ASN A 93 -7.31 -9.98 -10.61
CA ASN A 93 -6.67 -10.59 -11.78
C ASN A 93 -7.70 -11.10 -12.80
N TYR A 94 -8.78 -11.73 -12.33
CA TYR A 94 -9.88 -12.16 -13.19
C TYR A 94 -10.53 -10.97 -13.92
N LEU A 95 -10.84 -9.90 -13.19
CA LEU A 95 -11.45 -8.72 -13.78
C LEU A 95 -10.51 -8.03 -14.77
N ALA A 96 -9.25 -7.81 -14.41
CA ALA A 96 -8.25 -7.17 -15.26
C ALA A 96 -7.98 -7.95 -16.56
N SER A 97 -8.11 -9.28 -16.55
CA SER A 97 -7.95 -10.14 -17.73
C SER A 97 -9.22 -10.29 -18.58
N THR A 98 -10.40 -10.00 -18.03
CA THR A 98 -11.69 -10.20 -18.72
C THR A 98 -12.41 -8.90 -19.09
N SER A 99 -12.06 -7.76 -18.49
CA SER A 99 -12.63 -6.47 -18.85
C SER A 99 -12.03 -5.95 -20.16
N GLN A 100 -12.90 -5.50 -21.09
CA GLN A 100 -12.49 -4.74 -22.27
C GLN A 100 -12.08 -3.31 -21.83
N GLY A 101 -10.88 -3.19 -21.26
CA GLY A 101 -10.32 -1.95 -20.77
C GLY A 101 -9.49 -2.16 -19.50
N ALA A 102 -8.41 -1.39 -19.35
CA ALA A 102 -7.59 -1.42 -18.15
C ALA A 102 -8.41 -0.92 -16.95
N LEU A 103 -8.68 -1.80 -15.99
CA LEU A 103 -9.26 -1.40 -14.70
C LEU A 103 -8.21 -0.61 -13.92
N ALA A 104 -8.28 0.71 -14.00
CA ALA A 104 -7.48 1.58 -13.15
C ALA A 104 -7.97 1.45 -11.70
N LEU A 105 -7.15 0.87 -10.82
CA LEU A 105 -7.42 0.87 -9.38
C LEU A 105 -7.10 2.26 -8.82
N SER A 106 -8.15 3.01 -8.48
CA SER A 106 -7.98 4.29 -7.82
C SER A 106 -7.66 4.07 -6.34
N MET A 107 -6.45 4.45 -5.93
CA MET A 107 -6.06 4.56 -4.52
C MET A 107 -6.89 5.61 -3.75
N ASN A 108 -7.59 6.49 -4.46
CA ASN A 108 -8.43 7.55 -3.88
C ASN A 108 -9.88 7.10 -3.65
N GLU A 109 -10.26 5.90 -4.09
CA GLU A 109 -11.63 5.35 -3.94
C GLU A 109 -11.64 4.06 -3.11
N GLN A 110 -10.92 4.05 -1.98
CA GLN A 110 -10.70 2.85 -1.15
C GLN A 110 -12.01 2.19 -0.67
N SER A 111 -13.05 3.00 -0.39
CA SER A 111 -14.38 2.49 -0.04
C SER A 111 -15.10 1.79 -1.22
N GLN A 112 -14.79 2.16 -2.47
CA GLN A 112 -15.29 1.44 -3.63
C GLN A 112 -14.58 0.09 -3.79
N MET A 113 -13.32 -0.03 -3.37
CA MET A 113 -12.60 -1.30 -3.43
C MET A 113 -13.22 -2.35 -2.51
N LEU A 114 -13.58 -1.93 -1.30
CA LEU A 114 -14.38 -2.72 -0.36
C LEU A 114 -15.72 -3.16 -0.98
N LYS A 115 -16.42 -2.25 -1.66
CA LYS A 115 -17.70 -2.57 -2.30
C LYS A 115 -17.57 -3.52 -3.49
N ARG A 116 -16.48 -3.42 -4.25
CA ARG A 116 -16.30 -4.15 -5.50
C ARG A 116 -15.59 -5.50 -5.32
N GLY A 117 -15.00 -5.74 -4.16
CA GLY A 117 -14.45 -7.05 -3.81
C GLY A 117 -13.09 -7.36 -4.42
N TYR A 118 -12.36 -6.38 -4.95
CA TYR A 118 -11.07 -6.62 -5.59
C TYR A 118 -10.04 -5.58 -5.16
N GLY A 119 -8.78 -6.01 -5.06
CA GLY A 119 -7.66 -5.16 -4.69
C GLY A 119 -6.33 -5.87 -4.85
N ILE A 120 -5.26 -5.09 -4.88
CA ILE A 120 -3.87 -5.56 -4.86
C ILE A 120 -3.12 -4.91 -3.69
N CYS A 121 -1.80 -5.08 -3.65
CA CYS A 121 -0.97 -4.71 -2.51
C CYS A 121 -1.15 -3.28 -1.99
N GLY A 122 -1.15 -2.27 -2.87
CA GLY A 122 -1.38 -0.88 -2.45
C GLY A 122 -2.75 -0.69 -1.76
N ASN A 123 -3.79 -1.35 -2.27
CA ASN A 123 -5.14 -1.24 -1.73
C ASN A 123 -5.27 -1.97 -0.40
N HIS A 124 -4.67 -3.15 -0.29
CA HIS A 124 -4.63 -3.92 0.95
C HIS A 124 -3.92 -3.14 2.05
N GLN A 125 -2.76 -2.56 1.75
CA GLN A 125 -2.03 -1.68 2.66
C GLN A 125 -2.92 -0.51 3.12
N ALA A 126 -3.56 0.20 2.20
CA ALA A 126 -4.41 1.34 2.55
C ALA A 126 -5.60 0.94 3.43
N MET A 127 -6.31 -0.14 3.08
CA MET A 127 -7.45 -0.63 3.86
C MET A 127 -7.04 -1.10 5.24
N PHE A 128 -5.94 -1.84 5.32
CA PHE A 128 -5.37 -2.30 6.59
C PHE A 128 -5.04 -1.13 7.51
N LEU A 129 -4.34 -0.12 7.01
CA LEU A 129 -3.94 1.04 7.82
C LEU A 129 -5.14 1.83 8.36
N GLU A 130 -6.22 2.01 7.58
CA GLU A 130 -7.43 2.67 8.07
C GLU A 130 -8.17 1.84 9.13
N ILE A 131 -8.19 0.51 9.00
CA ILE A 131 -8.72 -0.39 10.03
C ILE A 131 -7.89 -0.27 11.32
N MET A 132 -6.56 -0.39 11.23
CA MET A 132 -5.65 -0.31 12.39
C MET A 132 -5.77 1.04 13.13
N LYS A 133 -5.91 2.14 12.37
CA LYS A 133 -6.16 3.48 12.93
C LYS A 133 -7.47 3.55 13.71
N LEU A 134 -8.56 2.95 13.21
CA LEU A 134 -9.85 2.89 13.92
C LEU A 134 -9.77 2.02 15.19
N LEU A 135 -8.94 0.97 15.16
CA LEU A 135 -8.62 0.13 16.30
C LEU A 135 -7.63 0.77 17.29
N LYS A 136 -7.09 1.96 16.96
CA LYS A 136 -6.06 2.67 17.74
C LYS A 136 -4.79 1.85 17.96
N VAL A 137 -4.40 1.07 16.95
CA VAL A 137 -3.13 0.35 16.90
C VAL A 137 -2.22 1.06 15.91
N ASP A 138 -1.05 1.49 16.37
CA ASP A 138 -0.08 2.19 15.54
C ASP A 138 0.41 1.26 14.42
N ALA A 139 0.18 1.67 13.17
CA ALA A 139 0.65 0.97 11.99
C ALA A 139 1.17 1.97 10.95
N ARG A 140 2.12 1.56 10.11
CA ARG A 140 2.70 2.40 9.05
C ARG A 140 2.86 1.64 7.74
N PRO A 141 2.69 2.30 6.58
CA PRO A 141 2.95 1.68 5.29
C PRO A 141 4.45 1.43 5.11
N VAL A 142 4.75 0.30 4.48
CA VAL A 142 6.08 -0.03 3.95
C VAL A 142 5.93 -0.37 2.48
N ASP A 143 6.70 0.30 1.63
CA ASP A 143 6.72 0.08 0.20
C ASP A 143 8.09 -0.43 -0.24
N PHE A 144 8.08 -1.41 -1.12
CA PHE A 144 9.25 -2.03 -1.71
C PHE A 144 9.29 -1.67 -3.18
N TYR A 145 10.46 -1.28 -3.66
CA TYR A 145 10.77 -1.09 -5.08
C TYR A 145 11.99 -1.91 -5.39
N TYR A 146 11.90 -2.77 -6.39
CA TYR A 146 12.91 -3.78 -6.64
C TYR A 146 12.94 -4.18 -8.11
N ILE A 147 13.99 -4.92 -8.47
CA ILE A 147 14.12 -5.55 -9.78
C ILE A 147 13.90 -7.06 -9.59
N ASP A 148 12.99 -7.64 -10.35
CA ASP A 148 12.74 -9.09 -10.31
C ASP A 148 13.84 -9.88 -11.06
N ASP A 149 13.76 -11.21 -11.01
CA ASP A 149 14.74 -12.10 -11.66
C ASP A 149 14.75 -11.99 -13.20
N GLN A 150 13.74 -11.34 -13.79
CA GLN A 150 13.65 -11.05 -15.23
C GLN A 150 14.05 -9.61 -15.56
N GLU A 151 14.74 -8.93 -14.64
CA GLU A 151 15.22 -7.55 -14.78
C GLU A 151 14.09 -6.51 -14.95
N ARG A 152 12.88 -6.81 -14.48
CA ARG A 152 11.74 -5.89 -14.57
C ARG A 152 11.59 -5.07 -13.28
N PRO A 153 11.28 -3.77 -13.39
CA PRO A 153 10.95 -2.96 -12.23
C PRO A 153 9.61 -3.39 -11.64
N CYS A 154 9.65 -3.79 -10.37
CA CYS A 154 8.52 -4.26 -9.60
C CYS A 154 8.35 -3.44 -8.32
N SER A 155 7.14 -3.48 -7.76
CA SER A 155 6.85 -2.85 -6.49
C SER A 155 5.89 -3.69 -5.67
N HIS A 156 6.02 -3.59 -4.34
CA HIS A 156 5.13 -4.25 -3.40
C HIS A 156 4.80 -3.33 -2.22
N ALA A 157 3.65 -3.57 -1.60
CA ALA A 157 3.17 -2.77 -0.47
C ALA A 157 2.73 -3.67 0.69
N ALA A 158 3.27 -3.39 1.87
CA ALA A 158 3.02 -4.10 3.11
C ALA A 158 2.89 -3.10 4.28
N ALA A 159 2.90 -3.56 5.53
CA ALA A 159 2.88 -2.67 6.69
C ALA A 159 3.81 -3.14 7.81
N GLU A 160 4.09 -2.20 8.71
CA GLU A 160 4.61 -2.49 10.04
C GLU A 160 3.58 -2.08 11.10
N VAL A 161 3.40 -2.91 12.12
CA VAL A 161 2.52 -2.65 13.27
C VAL A 161 3.36 -2.53 14.53
N LYS A 162 3.12 -1.53 15.36
CA LYS A 162 3.85 -1.34 16.61
C LYS A 162 3.22 -2.18 17.71
N ILE A 163 3.96 -3.19 18.17
CA ILE A 163 3.54 -4.16 19.19
C ILE A 163 4.66 -4.28 20.21
N ALA A 164 4.36 -4.19 21.51
CA ALA A 164 5.37 -4.17 22.57
C ALA A 164 6.53 -3.17 22.30
N ASN A 165 6.18 -1.96 21.84
CA ASN A 165 7.11 -0.90 21.43
C ASN A 165 8.05 -1.23 20.25
N LYS A 166 7.84 -2.34 19.54
CA LYS A 166 8.63 -2.74 18.36
C LYS A 166 7.77 -2.74 17.12
N TRP A 167 8.34 -2.31 15.99
CA TRP A 167 7.69 -2.44 14.68
C TRP A 167 7.78 -3.88 14.20
N ARG A 168 6.64 -4.50 13.91
CA ARG A 168 6.50 -5.89 13.44
C ARG A 168 6.04 -5.90 12.00
N TYR A 169 6.73 -6.68 11.17
CA TYR A 169 6.45 -6.74 9.74
C TYR A 169 5.25 -7.63 9.43
N VAL A 170 4.34 -7.13 8.59
CA VAL A 170 3.14 -7.84 8.16
C VAL A 170 2.94 -7.62 6.66
N ASP A 171 2.90 -8.71 5.89
CA ASP A 171 2.52 -8.69 4.48
C ASP A 171 1.04 -8.99 4.32
N ILE A 172 0.24 -7.94 4.16
CA ILE A 172 -1.21 -8.05 4.06
C ILE A 172 -1.64 -8.80 2.80
N THR A 173 -0.91 -8.63 1.71
CA THR A 173 -1.33 -9.16 0.39
C THR A 173 -1.16 -10.65 0.33
N TRP A 174 -0.02 -11.12 0.83
CA TRP A 174 0.32 -12.54 0.87
C TRP A 174 -0.11 -13.21 2.17
N GLY A 175 -0.66 -12.45 3.13
CA GLY A 175 -1.17 -12.98 4.39
C GLY A 175 -0.07 -13.58 5.23
N SER A 176 1.10 -12.94 5.23
CA SER A 176 2.34 -13.50 5.76
C SER A 176 2.88 -12.65 6.89
N ILE A 177 3.29 -13.34 7.95
CA ILE A 177 4.06 -12.79 9.05
C ILE A 177 5.31 -13.65 9.26
N TRP A 178 6.26 -13.14 10.05
CA TRP A 178 7.49 -13.86 10.35
C TRP A 178 7.65 -13.97 11.86
N VAL A 179 8.02 -15.17 12.30
CA VAL A 179 8.22 -15.49 13.71
C VAL A 179 9.58 -16.12 13.90
N LYS A 180 10.23 -15.80 15.02
CA LYS A 180 11.48 -16.47 15.41
C LYS A 180 11.22 -17.92 15.78
N GLU A 181 10.16 -18.15 16.55
CA GLU A 181 9.78 -19.45 17.08
C GLU A 181 8.46 -19.92 16.46
N LYS A 182 8.44 -21.17 15.98
CA LYS A 182 7.25 -21.74 15.34
C LYS A 182 6.09 -21.75 16.33
N ASN A 183 4.92 -21.31 15.88
CA ASN A 183 3.70 -21.21 16.70
C ASN A 183 3.78 -20.23 17.89
N ASN A 184 4.77 -19.34 17.93
CA ASN A 184 4.88 -18.31 18.97
C ASN A 184 4.66 -16.91 18.35
N LEU A 185 3.43 -16.40 18.48
CA LEU A 185 3.05 -15.09 17.95
C LEU A 185 3.77 -13.91 18.64
N SER A 186 4.16 -14.05 19.90
CA SER A 186 4.91 -13.02 20.62
C SER A 186 6.34 -12.84 20.05
N SER A 187 6.81 -13.82 19.27
CA SER A 187 8.12 -13.80 18.59
C SER A 187 8.09 -13.18 17.18
N LEU A 188 7.05 -12.41 16.87
CA LEU A 188 6.95 -11.64 15.62
C LEU A 188 8.19 -10.80 15.36
N LEU A 189 8.65 -10.80 14.11
CA LEU A 189 9.87 -10.13 13.69
C LEU A 189 9.62 -8.73 13.10
N SER A 190 10.60 -7.84 13.24
CA SER A 190 10.69 -6.59 12.46
C SER A 190 11.10 -6.87 11.02
N LEU A 191 10.97 -5.87 10.14
CA LEU A 191 11.40 -6.03 8.76
C LEU A 191 12.92 -6.24 8.66
N GLU A 192 13.72 -5.57 9.47
CA GLU A 192 15.17 -5.78 9.52
C GLU A 192 15.52 -7.22 9.90
N GLU A 193 14.87 -7.78 10.92
CA GLU A 193 15.07 -9.18 11.34
C GLU A 193 14.66 -10.15 10.20
N VAL A 194 13.61 -9.82 9.44
CA VAL A 194 13.17 -10.60 8.27
C VAL A 194 14.19 -10.55 7.13
N LEU A 195 14.72 -9.37 6.81
CA LEU A 195 15.74 -9.19 5.77
C LEU A 195 17.07 -9.86 6.13
N ASN A 196 17.35 -10.03 7.43
CA ASN A 196 18.50 -10.78 7.95
C ASN A 196 18.26 -12.29 8.06
N HIS A 197 17.11 -12.79 7.60
CA HIS A 197 16.73 -14.21 7.66
C HIS A 197 16.67 -14.79 9.08
N GLU A 198 16.28 -14.00 10.09
CA GLU A 198 16.29 -14.40 11.51
C GLU A 198 15.09 -15.26 11.95
N GLY A 199 14.22 -15.67 11.04
CA GLY A 199 13.05 -16.48 11.38
C GLY A 199 12.37 -17.15 10.21
N GLN A 200 11.17 -17.65 10.47
CA GLN A 200 10.40 -18.43 9.52
C GLN A 200 9.10 -17.72 9.17
N VAL A 201 8.71 -17.83 7.91
CA VAL A 201 7.44 -17.31 7.43
C VAL A 201 6.30 -18.17 7.96
N MET A 202 5.27 -17.50 8.46
CA MET A 202 3.97 -18.08 8.72
C MET A 202 2.95 -17.36 7.84
N SER A 203 2.50 -18.06 6.80
CA SER A 203 1.55 -17.54 5.81
C SER A 203 0.19 -18.21 5.94
N GLY A 204 -0.86 -17.46 5.65
CA GLY A 204 -2.23 -17.97 5.61
C GLY A 204 -2.50 -18.90 4.42
N ILE A 205 -3.65 -19.58 4.47
CA ILE A 205 -4.20 -20.42 3.38
C ILE A 205 -4.86 -19.60 2.25
N ASN A 206 -4.36 -18.40 2.00
CA ASN A 206 -4.89 -17.51 0.98
C ASN A 206 -4.74 -18.15 -0.41
N SER A 207 -5.85 -18.31 -1.15
CA SER A 207 -5.85 -19.01 -2.44
C SER A 207 -4.92 -18.39 -3.49
N TRP A 208 -4.76 -17.06 -3.47
CA TRP A 208 -3.84 -16.35 -4.36
C TRP A 208 -2.39 -16.66 -3.98
N TYR A 209 -2.02 -16.59 -2.70
CA TYR A 209 -0.69 -16.99 -2.23
C TYR A 209 -0.37 -18.45 -2.58
N LEU A 210 -1.30 -19.37 -2.30
CA LEU A 210 -1.13 -20.80 -2.58
C LEU A 210 -0.95 -21.08 -4.08
N HIS A 211 -1.67 -20.34 -4.93
CA HIS A 211 -1.53 -20.45 -6.39
C HIS A 211 -0.08 -20.23 -6.83
N PHE A 212 0.60 -19.18 -6.36
CA PHE A 212 2.00 -18.93 -6.73
C PHE A 212 2.97 -19.87 -6.01
N LYS A 213 2.74 -20.16 -4.73
CA LYS A 213 3.70 -20.96 -3.95
C LYS A 213 3.78 -22.42 -4.37
N TYR A 214 2.64 -23.05 -4.70
CA TYR A 214 2.60 -24.50 -4.95
C TYR A 214 2.67 -24.85 -6.44
N THR A 215 2.37 -23.92 -7.33
CA THR A 215 2.61 -24.16 -8.76
C THR A 215 4.05 -23.78 -9.09
N ARG A 216 4.87 -24.77 -9.48
CA ARG A 216 6.32 -24.60 -9.75
C ARG A 216 6.65 -23.64 -10.92
N PHE A 217 5.66 -23.01 -11.53
CA PHE A 217 5.79 -22.36 -12.84
C PHE A 217 5.57 -20.85 -12.82
N VAL A 218 5.26 -20.25 -11.67
CA VAL A 218 4.73 -18.88 -11.67
C VAL A 218 5.73 -17.87 -11.08
N TYR A 219 6.04 -17.87 -9.78
CA TYR A 219 7.17 -17.14 -9.14
C TYR A 219 7.06 -17.27 -7.60
N ASP A 220 8.09 -16.89 -6.82
CA ASP A 220 7.99 -16.79 -5.35
C ASP A 220 7.28 -15.47 -4.96
N PRO A 221 6.09 -15.49 -4.34
CA PRO A 221 5.39 -14.27 -3.94
C PRO A 221 6.18 -13.37 -2.98
N LEU A 222 7.20 -13.91 -2.30
CA LEU A 222 8.02 -13.22 -1.31
C LEU A 222 9.43 -12.89 -1.83
N GLU A 223 9.69 -13.05 -3.14
CA GLU A 223 11.01 -12.80 -3.77
C GLU A 223 11.53 -11.38 -3.51
N TYR A 224 10.64 -10.40 -3.36
CA TYR A 224 11.00 -9.00 -3.15
C TYR A 224 11.85 -8.80 -1.89
N LEU A 225 11.74 -9.67 -0.89
CA LEU A 225 12.56 -9.62 0.33
C LEU A 225 14.02 -10.02 0.09
N GLN A 226 14.33 -10.62 -1.06
CA GLN A 226 15.65 -11.13 -1.42
C GLN A 226 16.24 -10.44 -2.67
N SER A 227 15.53 -9.46 -3.25
CA SER A 227 15.98 -8.78 -4.46
C SER A 227 17.27 -7.97 -4.23
N LYS A 228 18.19 -8.03 -5.21
CA LYS A 228 19.48 -7.32 -5.18
C LYS A 228 19.36 -5.79 -5.17
N HIS A 229 18.28 -5.26 -5.73
CA HIS A 229 18.04 -3.82 -5.86
C HIS A 229 16.86 -3.36 -5.00
N LEU A 230 16.73 -3.93 -3.80
CA LEU A 230 15.64 -3.62 -2.90
C LEU A 230 15.77 -2.22 -2.29
N GLN A 231 14.78 -1.38 -2.56
CA GLN A 231 14.60 -0.09 -1.91
C GLN A 231 13.34 -0.13 -1.06
N ILE A 232 13.42 0.42 0.16
CA ILE A 232 12.35 0.38 1.14
C ILE A 232 12.00 1.80 1.54
N LEU A 233 10.74 2.19 1.31
CA LEU A 233 10.19 3.43 1.82
C LEU A 233 9.23 3.12 2.96
N ARG A 234 9.40 3.84 4.08
CA ARG A 234 8.47 3.77 5.21
C ARG A 234 7.69 5.05 5.26
N ASN A 235 6.39 4.96 5.56
CA ASN A 235 5.57 6.15 5.68
C ASN A 235 5.58 7.02 4.39
N LYS A 236 5.74 6.39 3.22
CA LYS A 236 5.80 7.08 1.93
C LYS A 236 6.95 8.12 1.89
N GLY A 237 8.03 7.86 2.61
CA GLY A 237 9.13 8.79 2.81
C GLY A 237 10.49 8.09 2.86
N GLY A 238 11.56 8.87 2.69
CA GLY A 238 12.93 8.34 2.67
C GLY A 238 13.73 8.78 1.45
N LEU A 239 14.78 8.03 1.13
CA LEU A 239 15.60 8.24 -0.05
C LEU A 239 15.23 7.19 -1.10
N LEU A 240 14.89 7.63 -2.31
CA LEU A 240 14.63 6.80 -3.47
C LEU A 240 15.79 6.95 -4.46
N MET A 241 16.42 5.83 -4.78
CA MET A 241 17.38 5.70 -5.87
C MET A 241 16.61 5.58 -7.18
N VAL A 242 16.92 6.48 -8.12
CA VAL A 242 16.23 6.56 -9.41
C VAL A 242 17.21 6.16 -10.51
N PRO A 243 16.94 5.09 -11.26
CA PRO A 243 17.83 4.61 -12.29
C PRO A 243 17.89 5.57 -13.48
N LEU A 244 19.08 5.67 -14.07
CA LEU A 244 19.33 6.37 -15.32
C LEU A 244 19.57 5.34 -16.43
N ILE A 245 18.73 5.34 -17.46
CA ILE A 245 18.90 4.49 -18.65
C ILE A 245 19.06 5.39 -19.86
N ASN A 246 20.18 5.29 -20.57
CA ASN A 246 20.51 6.15 -21.71
C ASN A 246 20.40 7.65 -21.38
N ASN A 247 20.93 8.07 -20.23
CA ASN A 247 20.81 9.43 -19.69
C ASN A 247 19.35 9.91 -19.49
N GLN A 248 18.37 9.01 -19.40
CA GLN A 248 16.99 9.35 -19.07
C GLN A 248 16.63 8.83 -17.68
N VAL A 249 15.92 9.66 -16.93
CA VAL A 249 15.35 9.29 -15.64
C VAL A 249 14.18 8.33 -15.87
N LYS A 250 14.24 7.13 -15.26
CA LYS A 250 13.14 6.17 -15.31
C LYS A 250 12.39 6.16 -13.98
N LEU A 251 11.14 6.62 -14.02
CA LEU A 251 10.22 6.64 -12.87
C LEU A 251 9.13 5.56 -12.99
N ASP A 252 9.25 4.64 -13.94
CA ASP A 252 8.27 3.56 -14.11
C ASP A 252 8.36 2.58 -12.94
N GLY A 253 7.21 2.29 -12.33
CA GLY A 253 7.13 1.52 -11.08
C GLY A 253 7.56 2.28 -9.82
N LEU A 254 8.08 3.51 -9.93
CA LEU A 254 8.55 4.31 -8.80
C LEU A 254 7.55 5.42 -8.42
N PRO A 255 7.59 5.93 -7.17
CA PRO A 255 6.83 7.09 -6.77
C PRO A 255 7.17 8.32 -7.62
N ARG A 256 6.13 8.98 -8.13
CA ARG A 256 6.26 10.21 -8.92
C ARG A 256 6.07 11.47 -8.09
N TYR A 257 6.46 11.48 -6.81
CA TYR A 257 6.42 12.70 -6.00
C TYR A 257 7.72 12.88 -5.22
N ILE A 258 7.97 14.10 -4.76
CA ILE A 258 9.06 14.46 -3.84
C ILE A 258 8.51 15.39 -2.77
N GLY A 259 9.12 15.39 -1.59
CA GLY A 259 8.70 16.20 -0.45
C GLY A 259 7.85 15.44 0.57
N ALA A 260 7.26 16.19 1.49
CA ALA A 260 6.49 15.66 2.62
C ALA A 260 4.99 15.71 2.33
N ASN A 261 4.31 14.58 2.50
CA ASN A 261 2.85 14.48 2.46
C ASN A 261 2.20 14.44 3.86
N SER A 262 3.02 14.43 4.92
CA SER A 262 2.61 14.44 6.32
C SER A 262 3.71 15.09 7.18
N LEU A 263 3.34 15.64 8.34
CA LEU A 263 4.28 16.28 9.27
C LEU A 263 5.11 15.28 10.07
N VAL A 264 4.66 14.03 10.16
CA VAL A 264 5.31 12.99 10.98
C VAL A 264 6.16 12.04 10.15
N THR A 265 6.23 12.25 8.83
CA THR A 265 6.95 11.37 7.91
C THR A 265 8.14 12.11 7.31
N PRO A 266 9.31 11.46 7.20
CA PRO A 266 10.42 12.04 6.45
C PRO A 266 9.98 12.35 5.01
N PRO A 267 10.40 13.49 4.42
CA PRO A 267 10.08 13.78 3.03
C PRO A 267 10.70 12.74 2.11
N LEU A 268 10.01 12.45 0.99
CA LEU A 268 10.59 11.67 -0.09
C LEU A 268 11.63 12.50 -0.84
N ARG A 269 12.84 11.96 -0.94
CA ARG A 269 13.98 12.52 -1.68
C ARG A 269 14.38 11.55 -2.77
N MET A 270 14.93 12.06 -3.86
CA MET A 270 15.43 11.25 -4.97
C MET A 270 16.93 11.41 -5.11
N LYS A 271 17.63 10.35 -5.49
CA LYS A 271 19.04 10.39 -5.90
C LYS A 271 19.18 9.59 -7.18
N PHE A 272 19.85 10.15 -8.17
CA PHE A 272 20.00 9.51 -9.48
C PHE A 272 21.20 8.57 -9.47
N GLU A 273 20.99 7.32 -9.90
CA GLU A 273 22.05 6.32 -9.98
C GLU A 273 22.97 6.58 -11.17
N ASN A 274 24.28 6.40 -10.96
CA ASN A 274 25.28 6.43 -12.02
C ASN A 274 25.28 7.72 -12.87
N LEU A 275 24.94 8.87 -12.28
CA LEU A 275 25.04 10.16 -12.97
C LEU A 275 26.53 10.46 -13.27
N PRO A 276 26.97 10.48 -14.53
CA PRO A 276 28.40 10.41 -14.85
C PRO A 276 29.14 11.73 -14.64
N TYR A 277 28.45 12.85 -14.75
CA TYR A 277 29.00 14.20 -14.57
C TYR A 277 27.88 15.19 -14.23
N PRO A 278 28.20 16.41 -13.77
CA PRO A 278 27.20 17.43 -13.52
C PRO A 278 26.40 17.78 -14.78
N MET A 279 25.07 17.73 -14.68
CA MET A 279 24.16 17.98 -15.80
C MET A 279 23.08 18.99 -15.42
N GLU A 280 22.48 19.59 -16.44
CA GLU A 280 21.22 20.29 -16.27
C GLU A 280 20.06 19.32 -16.43
N ALA A 281 18.98 19.58 -15.71
CA ALA A 281 17.77 18.78 -15.79
C ALA A 281 16.54 19.67 -15.80
N ILE A 282 15.55 19.31 -16.60
CA ILE A 282 14.22 19.92 -16.57
C ILE A 282 13.33 19.03 -15.72
N VAL A 283 12.88 19.55 -14.57
CA VAL A 283 11.89 18.90 -13.73
C VAL A 283 10.52 19.47 -14.08
N ASP A 284 9.59 18.63 -14.55
CA ASP A 284 8.20 19.02 -14.83
C ASP A 284 7.30 18.57 -13.68
N ILE A 285 6.82 19.52 -12.88
CA ILE A 285 5.88 19.27 -11.78
C ILE A 285 4.45 19.43 -12.29
N GLN A 286 3.69 18.33 -12.30
CA GLN A 286 2.30 18.32 -12.74
C GLN A 286 1.33 18.88 -11.70
N ARG A 287 1.57 18.56 -10.43
CA ARG A 287 0.71 18.96 -9.31
C ARG A 287 1.57 19.29 -8.10
N GLN A 288 1.02 20.11 -7.22
CA GLN A 288 1.63 20.46 -5.96
C GLN A 288 0.57 20.32 -4.87
N GLY A 289 0.98 19.81 -3.71
CA GLY A 289 0.11 19.73 -2.53
C GLY A 289 0.76 20.34 -1.30
N GLY A 290 -0.08 20.82 -0.39
CA GLY A 290 0.34 21.45 0.85
C GLY A 290 0.78 22.92 0.69
N LEU A 291 1.50 23.43 1.69
CA LEU A 291 1.98 24.80 1.79
C LEU A 291 3.43 24.87 1.27
N CYS A 292 3.59 25.05 -0.05
CA CYS A 292 4.94 25.15 -0.64
C CYS A 292 5.42 26.59 -0.88
N LYS A 293 4.66 27.61 -0.46
CA LYS A 293 5.00 29.04 -0.72
C LYS A 293 6.40 29.43 -0.25
N THR A 294 6.92 28.70 0.72
CA THR A 294 8.20 28.96 1.37
C THR A 294 9.16 27.77 1.26
N SER A 295 8.78 26.78 0.45
CA SER A 295 9.51 25.53 0.27
C SER A 295 10.20 25.54 -1.08
N PHE A 296 11.33 24.85 -1.16
CA PHE A 296 12.19 24.88 -2.35
C PHE A 296 12.65 23.48 -2.73
N LEU A 297 12.76 23.25 -4.04
CA LEU A 297 13.57 22.17 -4.58
C LEU A 297 15.03 22.47 -4.28
N LYS A 298 15.73 21.52 -3.68
CA LYS A 298 17.14 21.63 -3.34
C LYS A 298 17.93 20.51 -4.01
N THR A 299 19.06 20.89 -4.57
CA THR A 299 20.14 19.99 -4.97
C THR A 299 21.45 20.44 -4.33
N SER A 300 22.52 19.67 -4.48
CA SER A 300 23.86 20.13 -4.06
C SER A 300 24.35 21.35 -4.85
N SER A 301 23.71 21.68 -5.98
CA SER A 301 24.09 22.77 -6.87
C SER A 301 23.28 24.04 -6.68
N GLY A 302 22.17 24.00 -5.93
CA GLY A 302 21.34 25.17 -5.74
C GLY A 302 19.96 24.88 -5.19
N VAL A 303 19.16 25.94 -5.18
CA VAL A 303 17.80 25.98 -4.65
C VAL A 303 16.89 26.57 -5.73
N TYR A 304 15.74 25.96 -5.95
CA TYR A 304 14.80 26.28 -7.02
C TYR A 304 13.37 26.30 -6.46
N PRO A 305 12.46 27.11 -7.02
CA PRO A 305 11.09 27.16 -6.54
C PRO A 305 10.38 25.81 -6.76
N VAL A 306 9.51 25.43 -5.82
CA VAL A 306 8.51 24.38 -6.07
C VAL A 306 7.34 25.04 -6.80
N GLN A 307 7.21 24.80 -8.09
CA GLN A 307 6.13 25.38 -8.90
C GLN A 307 5.64 24.38 -9.96
N ILE A 308 4.36 24.49 -10.31
CA ILE A 308 3.77 23.69 -11.41
C ILE A 308 4.41 24.09 -12.73
N GLY A 309 4.73 23.09 -13.57
CA GLY A 309 5.39 23.24 -14.85
C GLY A 309 6.89 22.93 -14.79
N LYS A 310 7.61 23.38 -15.82
CA LYS A 310 9.01 23.06 -16.05
C LYS A 310 9.93 23.98 -15.24
N THR A 311 10.88 23.40 -14.53
CA THR A 311 11.95 24.10 -13.82
C THR A 311 13.30 23.53 -14.24
N LEU A 312 14.20 24.39 -14.74
CA LEU A 312 15.57 24.01 -15.07
C LEU A 312 16.43 24.03 -13.80
N ILE A 313 17.03 22.90 -13.48
CA ILE A 313 17.90 22.71 -12.31
C ILE A 313 19.26 22.17 -12.72
N LYS A 314 20.24 22.27 -11.81
CA LYS A 314 21.54 21.61 -11.92
C LYS A 314 21.62 20.45 -10.94
N ILE A 315 22.10 19.31 -11.42
CA ILE A 315 22.28 18.09 -10.65
C ILE A 315 23.74 17.65 -10.80
N ARG A 316 24.38 17.32 -9.67
CA ARG A 316 25.74 16.75 -9.64
C ARG A 316 25.68 15.27 -9.31
N PRO A 317 26.72 14.49 -9.65
CA PRO A 317 26.89 13.14 -9.10
C PRO A 317 26.71 13.17 -7.59
N GLU A 318 26.08 12.12 -7.05
CA GLU A 318 25.72 12.00 -5.63
C GLU A 318 24.71 13.03 -5.09
N SER A 319 24.23 13.96 -5.91
CA SER A 319 23.23 14.94 -5.46
C SER A 319 21.88 14.29 -5.22
N GLU A 320 21.28 14.64 -4.10
CA GLU A 320 19.86 14.42 -3.87
C GLU A 320 19.04 15.55 -4.49
N LEU A 321 17.84 15.23 -4.96
CA LEU A 321 16.75 16.14 -5.24
C LEU A 321 15.74 16.01 -4.10
N ALA A 322 15.55 17.09 -3.35
CA ALA A 322 14.68 17.12 -2.19
C ALA A 322 13.83 18.39 -2.18
N ILE A 323 12.67 18.37 -1.53
CA ILE A 323 12.01 19.61 -1.10
C ILE A 323 12.44 19.89 0.33
N THR A 324 13.03 21.06 0.57
CA THR A 324 13.48 21.45 1.91
C THR A 324 12.60 22.54 2.50
N LYS A 325 11.87 22.20 3.57
CA LYS A 325 11.46 23.05 4.70
C LYS A 325 10.90 22.17 5.83
N ALA A 326 11.22 22.48 7.08
CA ALA A 326 11.05 21.54 8.20
C ALA A 326 9.61 21.39 8.74
N ASN A 327 8.73 22.39 8.56
CA ASN A 327 7.51 22.50 9.39
C ASN A 327 6.20 22.58 8.59
N GLU A 328 6.21 22.29 7.29
CA GLU A 328 5.03 22.38 6.45
C GLU A 328 4.94 21.16 5.54
N ILE A 329 3.72 20.62 5.37
CA ILE A 329 3.45 19.62 4.34
C ILE A 329 3.66 20.33 2.99
N CYS A 330 4.60 19.85 2.20
CA CYS A 330 4.83 20.33 0.84
C CYS A 330 5.40 19.20 -0.01
N TYR A 331 4.70 18.88 -1.10
CA TYR A 331 5.15 17.90 -2.07
C TYR A 331 4.81 18.32 -3.50
N GLY A 332 5.65 17.90 -4.45
CA GLY A 332 5.44 18.06 -5.88
C GLY A 332 5.27 16.69 -6.54
N VAL A 333 4.27 16.55 -7.41
CA VAL A 333 4.07 15.37 -8.27
C VAL A 333 4.77 15.62 -9.60
N ILE A 334 5.79 14.83 -9.86
CA ILE A 334 6.68 14.91 -11.01
C ILE A 334 6.03 14.19 -12.19
N ARG A 335 5.83 14.91 -13.30
CA ARG A 335 5.46 14.29 -14.58
C ARG A 335 6.66 13.59 -15.20
N ASN A 336 7.76 14.32 -15.31
CA ASN A 336 8.99 13.88 -15.96
C ASN A 336 10.21 14.62 -15.39
N ILE A 337 11.38 13.99 -15.49
CA ILE A 337 12.68 14.63 -15.30
C ILE A 337 13.52 14.32 -16.55
N GLU A 338 13.84 15.37 -17.30
CA GLU A 338 14.66 15.25 -18.50
C GLU A 338 16.08 15.72 -18.18
N LEU A 339 17.07 14.82 -18.24
CA LEU A 339 18.48 15.23 -18.17
C LEU A 339 18.93 15.76 -19.54
N ILE A 340 19.78 16.77 -19.51
CA ILE A 340 20.33 17.42 -20.70
C ILE A 340 21.84 17.11 -20.73
N PRO A 341 22.25 16.00 -21.38
CA PRO A 341 23.66 15.62 -21.47
C PRO A 341 24.44 16.54 -22.40
N ASP A 342 23.82 16.99 -23.49
CA ASP A 342 24.38 17.95 -24.44
C ASP A 342 23.47 19.18 -24.52
N ARG A 343 24.00 20.29 -24.01
CA ARG A 343 23.33 21.58 -24.01
C ARG A 343 23.14 22.13 -25.42
N ASP A 344 24.11 21.92 -26.31
CA ASP A 344 24.12 22.54 -27.62
C ASP A 344 23.06 21.88 -28.52
N THR A 345 22.95 20.55 -28.46
CA THR A 345 21.85 19.81 -29.10
C THR A 345 20.49 20.28 -28.58
N LYS A 346 20.30 20.45 -27.26
CA LYS A 346 19.01 20.93 -26.72
C LYS A 346 18.65 22.34 -27.16
N ILE A 347 19.65 23.24 -27.25
CA ILE A 347 19.47 24.59 -27.80
C ILE A 347 19.06 24.51 -29.27
N ALA A 348 19.66 23.63 -30.06
CA ALA A 348 19.32 23.48 -31.48
C ALA A 348 17.89 22.95 -31.69
N GLU A 349 17.44 21.99 -30.88
CA GLU A 349 16.10 21.41 -30.97
C GLU A 349 14.98 22.37 -30.53
N ALA A 350 15.21 23.12 -29.44
CA ALA A 350 14.17 23.95 -28.80
C ALA A 350 14.75 25.28 -28.26
N PRO A 351 15.29 26.16 -29.14
CA PRO A 351 16.09 27.31 -28.72
C PRO A 351 15.30 28.29 -27.85
N VAL A 352 14.06 28.59 -28.23
CA VAL A 352 13.21 29.56 -27.52
C VAL A 352 12.78 29.02 -26.16
N GLU A 353 12.35 27.76 -26.08
CA GLU A 353 11.92 27.13 -24.83
C GLU A 353 13.09 27.05 -23.85
N TYR A 354 14.24 26.56 -24.31
CA TYR A 354 15.41 26.40 -23.45
C TYR A 354 15.99 27.75 -23.00
N ALA A 355 16.02 28.77 -23.87
CA ALA A 355 16.39 30.13 -23.49
C ALA A 355 15.44 30.73 -22.44
N THR A 356 14.14 30.47 -22.57
CA THR A 356 13.12 30.90 -21.60
C THR A 356 13.36 30.23 -20.24
N LEU A 357 13.59 28.92 -20.22
CA LEU A 357 13.90 28.18 -18.99
C LEU A 357 15.19 28.67 -18.33
N LYS A 358 16.23 28.98 -19.11
CA LYS A 358 17.48 29.58 -18.62
C LYS A 358 17.25 30.95 -18.00
N PHE A 359 16.48 31.81 -18.66
CA PHE A 359 16.15 33.14 -18.15
C PHE A 359 15.37 33.04 -16.83
N ILE A 360 14.36 32.16 -16.76
CA ILE A 360 13.61 31.89 -15.53
C ILE A 360 14.53 31.37 -14.43
N ALA A 361 15.41 30.41 -14.72
CA ALA A 361 16.37 29.89 -13.75
C ALA A 361 17.31 30.99 -13.21
N TYR A 362 17.79 31.88 -14.08
CA TYR A 362 18.61 33.04 -13.68
C TYR A 362 17.85 34.02 -12.78
N LEU A 363 16.60 34.36 -13.12
CA LEU A 363 15.75 35.20 -12.27
C LEU A 363 15.50 34.56 -10.91
N ASN A 364 15.16 33.27 -10.89
CA ASN A 364 14.95 32.52 -9.66
C ASN A 364 16.21 32.51 -8.78
N GLN A 365 17.39 32.30 -9.36
CA GLN A 365 18.63 32.33 -8.61
C GLN A 365 18.90 33.72 -8.00
N ARG A 366 18.57 34.81 -8.70
CA ARG A 366 18.67 36.19 -8.18
C ARG A 366 17.71 36.47 -7.04
N ILE A 367 16.48 35.96 -7.13
CA ILE A 367 15.42 36.17 -6.14
C ILE A 367 15.70 35.32 -4.88
N TYR A 368 15.92 34.02 -5.07
CA TYR A 368 15.98 33.05 -3.97
C TYR A 368 17.39 32.80 -3.44
N GLY A 369 18.43 33.06 -4.25
CA GLY A 369 19.83 32.85 -3.84
C GLY A 369 20.32 33.85 -2.79
N LYS A 370 19.68 35.02 -2.66
CA LYS A 370 20.03 36.02 -1.64
C LYS A 370 19.37 35.76 -0.28
N THR A 371 18.21 35.09 -0.27
CA THR A 371 17.45 34.80 0.96
C THR A 371 18.03 33.67 1.82
N MET A 372 19.15 33.06 1.42
CA MET A 372 19.77 31.93 2.13
C MET A 372 21.28 32.07 2.35
N GLY A 373 21.84 33.26 2.07
CA GLY A 373 23.24 33.59 2.33
C GLY A 373 23.47 34.10 3.75
#